data_AF-A0A317IJP2-F1
#
_entry.id   AF-A0A317IJP2-F1
#
_cell.length_a   1.000
_cell.length_b   1.000
_cell.length_c   1.000
_cell.angle_alpha   90.00
_cell.angle_beta   90.00
_cell.angle_gamma   90.00
#
_symmetry.space_group_name_H-M   'P 1'
#
loop_
_entity.id
_entity.type
_entity.pdbx_description
1 polymer ?
#
loop_
_entity_poly.entity_id
_entity_poly.type
_entity_poly.pdbx_seq_one_letter_code
_entity_poly.pdbx_strand_id
1 'polypeptide(L)'
;AANQLDPKLDTQVAYSMYSVIPSPVDDSVWGISETYPGILVRLQRGDNPPQSCKAQVFKVPEPGFDPRGVDIDSNGVVWTALAASSHLASFDVRKCKDLNGPAKTDGSQCKEGWTLYQTTGPKLKGTDIPADFHYYNWVDRFNISGLGANTPFATGSNSDSLLALNPGTKEWVTLRVPYPLGFYSRGMDGRIDDPNAGWKGRALWANYGTHFVWHIEGGKGTKGKIVKFQVRPDPLAR
;
A
#
# COMPACT_ATOMS: atom_id res chain seq x y z
N ALA A 1 -18.95 30.45 -4.76
CA ALA A 1 -19.80 30.12 -3.61
C ALA A 1 -19.96 28.61 -3.59
N ALA A 2 -19.54 27.92 -2.52
CA ALA A 2 -19.81 26.49 -2.39
C ALA A 2 -21.32 26.34 -2.24
N ASN A 3 -21.97 25.64 -3.18
CA ASN A 3 -23.38 25.29 -3.04
C ASN A 3 -23.57 24.56 -1.71
N GLN A 4 -24.55 24.99 -0.93
CA GLN A 4 -24.92 24.35 0.32
C GLN A 4 -25.25 22.88 0.02
N LEU A 5 -24.56 21.96 0.71
CA LEU A 5 -24.79 20.53 0.56
C LEU A 5 -26.24 20.21 0.93
N ASP A 6 -26.94 19.45 0.08
CA ASP A 6 -28.27 18.91 0.38
C ASP A 6 -28.12 17.50 0.95
N PRO A 7 -28.41 17.28 2.25
CA PRO A 7 -28.45 15.96 2.89
C PRO A 7 -29.27 14.88 2.18
N LYS A 8 -30.21 15.27 1.30
CA LYS A 8 -31.11 14.37 0.58
C LYS A 8 -30.59 13.96 -0.80
N LEU A 9 -29.50 14.56 -1.27
CA LEU A 9 -28.93 14.31 -2.59
C LEU A 9 -27.50 13.79 -2.47
N ASP A 10 -27.06 13.10 -3.52
CA ASP A 10 -25.64 12.71 -3.63
C ASP A 10 -24.77 13.97 -3.74
N THR A 11 -23.67 13.96 -3.00
CA THR A 11 -22.67 15.03 -3.01
C THR A 11 -21.51 14.63 -3.89
N GLN A 12 -21.15 15.49 -4.85
CA GLN A 12 -19.93 15.30 -5.64
C GLN A 12 -18.70 15.42 -4.74
N VAL A 13 -17.82 14.42 -4.82
CA VAL A 13 -16.46 14.48 -4.25
C VAL A 13 -15.45 14.58 -5.38
N ALA A 14 -14.38 15.33 -5.18
CA ALA A 14 -13.32 15.53 -6.16
C ALA A 14 -11.95 15.40 -5.48
N TYR A 15 -11.21 14.38 -5.88
CA TYR A 15 -9.89 14.06 -5.35
C TYR A 15 -8.96 13.63 -6.48
N SER A 16 -7.68 14.03 -6.40
CA SER A 16 -6.66 13.54 -7.31
C SER A 16 -6.23 12.14 -6.87
N MET A 17 -6.46 11.14 -7.72
CA MET A 17 -6.07 9.76 -7.41
C MET A 17 -4.60 9.56 -7.75
N TYR A 18 -3.77 9.32 -6.73
CA TYR A 18 -2.37 9.00 -6.91
C TYR A 18 -2.17 7.54 -7.32
N SER A 19 -2.97 6.63 -6.76
CA SER A 19 -3.03 5.23 -7.19
C SER A 19 -4.46 4.70 -7.15
N VAL A 20 -4.73 3.68 -7.98
CA VAL A 20 -6.03 3.03 -8.12
C VAL A 20 -5.85 1.52 -8.30
N ILE A 21 -6.77 0.73 -7.76
CA ILE A 21 -6.77 -0.73 -7.85
C ILE A 21 -8.21 -1.26 -7.92
N PRO A 22 -8.56 -2.14 -8.87
CA PRO A 22 -9.84 -2.83 -8.85
C PRO A 22 -9.85 -3.89 -7.73
N SER A 23 -11.00 -4.04 -7.08
CA SER A 23 -11.21 -5.09 -6.09
C SER A 23 -11.20 -6.47 -6.76
N PRO A 24 -10.51 -7.46 -6.17
CA PRO A 24 -10.55 -8.83 -6.68
C PRO A 24 -11.77 -9.62 -6.18
N VAL A 25 -12.61 -9.06 -5.31
CA VAL A 25 -13.73 -9.77 -4.65
C VAL A 25 -15.11 -9.19 -4.92
N ASP A 26 -15.19 -7.99 -5.49
CA ASP A 26 -16.45 -7.31 -5.84
C ASP A 26 -16.23 -6.30 -6.99
N ASP A 27 -17.31 -5.67 -7.47
CA ASP A 27 -17.27 -4.67 -8.55
C ASP A 27 -16.84 -3.26 -8.05
N SER A 28 -16.07 -3.18 -6.97
CA SER A 28 -15.56 -1.90 -6.47
C SER A 28 -14.16 -1.59 -7.00
N VAL A 29 -13.87 -0.29 -7.15
CA VAL A 29 -12.54 0.22 -7.43
C VAL A 29 -12.12 1.11 -6.27
N TRP A 30 -10.89 0.96 -5.82
CA TRP A 30 -10.33 1.74 -4.73
C TRP A 30 -9.23 2.64 -5.26
N GLY A 31 -9.16 3.85 -4.72
CA GLY A 31 -8.09 4.78 -5.03
C GLY A 31 -7.72 5.59 -3.81
N ILE A 32 -6.53 6.18 -3.82
CA ILE A 32 -6.06 7.02 -2.74
C ILE A 32 -5.73 8.42 -3.25
N SER A 33 -6.01 9.41 -2.40
CA SER A 33 -5.63 10.80 -2.57
C SER A 33 -4.68 11.21 -1.47
N GLU A 34 -3.65 11.95 -1.86
CA GLU A 34 -2.66 12.56 -0.96
C GLU A 34 -3.17 13.85 -0.31
N THR A 35 -4.42 14.26 -0.58
CA THR A 35 -5.06 15.40 0.09
C THR A 35 -4.98 15.21 1.61
N TYR A 36 -4.16 16.04 2.27
CA TYR A 36 -3.81 15.88 3.68
C TYR A 36 -5.05 15.70 4.58
N PRO A 37 -5.06 14.73 5.51
CA PRO A 37 -3.97 13.78 5.82
C PRO A 37 -3.86 12.60 4.85
N GLY A 38 -4.87 12.41 4.00
CA GLY A 38 -4.99 11.30 3.08
C GLY A 38 -6.43 10.80 3.02
N ILE A 39 -6.92 10.44 1.83
CA ILE A 39 -8.28 9.93 1.62
C ILE A 39 -8.21 8.64 0.81
N LEU A 40 -8.85 7.59 1.31
CA LEU A 40 -9.19 6.39 0.55
C LEU A 40 -10.58 6.57 -0.06
N VAL A 41 -10.70 6.38 -1.37
CA VAL A 41 -11.94 6.51 -2.13
C VAL A 41 -12.34 5.14 -2.65
N ARG A 42 -13.56 4.71 -2.34
CA ARG A 42 -14.20 3.52 -2.90
C ARG A 42 -15.23 3.95 -3.92
N LEU A 43 -15.17 3.42 -5.13
CA LEU A 43 -16.19 3.56 -6.15
C LEU A 43 -16.88 2.21 -6.36
N GLN A 44 -18.18 2.13 -6.08
CA GLN A 44 -19.02 0.97 -6.40
C GLN A 44 -19.70 1.19 -7.75
N ARG A 45 -19.57 0.26 -8.70
CA ARG A 45 -20.06 0.41 -10.09
C ARG A 45 -21.59 0.55 -10.25
N GLY A 46 -22.41 0.01 -9.35
CA GLY A 46 -23.87 -0.01 -9.50
C GLY A 46 -24.36 -0.70 -10.78
N ASP A 47 -25.67 -0.81 -10.96
CA ASP A 47 -26.27 -1.62 -12.05
C ASP A 47 -26.40 -0.87 -13.39
N ASN A 48 -26.36 0.47 -13.38
CA ASN A 48 -26.42 1.34 -14.56
C ASN A 48 -25.32 2.43 -14.52
N PRO A 49 -24.05 2.05 -14.70
CA PRO A 49 -22.93 2.97 -14.67
C PRO A 49 -22.89 3.92 -15.89
N PRO A 50 -22.44 5.18 -15.73
CA PRO A 50 -21.91 5.76 -14.48
C PRO A 50 -22.98 6.34 -13.53
N GLN A 51 -24.25 6.41 -13.94
CA GLN A 51 -25.30 7.14 -13.20
C GLN A 51 -25.62 6.52 -11.84
N SER A 52 -25.49 5.20 -11.70
CA SER A 52 -25.69 4.49 -10.43
C SER A 52 -24.43 4.30 -9.61
N CYS A 53 -23.26 4.79 -10.08
CA CYS A 53 -22.02 4.63 -9.35
C CYS A 53 -22.07 5.42 -8.04
N LYS A 54 -21.59 4.82 -6.94
CA LYS A 54 -21.51 5.49 -5.63
C LYS A 54 -20.07 5.57 -5.17
N ALA A 55 -19.64 6.78 -4.83
CA ALA A 55 -18.35 7.02 -4.20
C ALA A 55 -18.51 7.11 -2.67
N GLN A 56 -17.60 6.46 -1.95
CA GLN A 56 -17.45 6.60 -0.51
C GLN A 56 -16.01 7.02 -0.23
N VAL A 57 -15.83 7.91 0.74
CA VAL A 57 -14.51 8.47 1.06
C VAL A 57 -14.18 8.18 2.52
N PHE A 58 -12.95 7.80 2.81
CA PHE A 58 -12.49 7.39 4.13
C PHE A 58 -11.17 8.10 4.41
N LYS A 59 -11.20 9.01 5.39
CA LYS A 59 -10.05 9.78 5.82
C LYS A 59 -9.10 8.86 6.60
N VAL A 60 -7.83 8.89 6.23
CA VAL A 60 -6.78 8.18 6.99
C VAL A 60 -6.76 8.75 8.42
N PRO A 61 -6.87 7.89 9.45
CA PRO A 61 -6.87 8.36 10.83
C PRO A 61 -5.46 8.65 11.32
N GLU A 62 -5.34 9.61 12.24
CA GLU A 62 -4.14 9.80 13.06
C GLU A 62 -3.75 8.48 13.76
N PRO A 63 -2.44 8.19 13.92
CA PRO A 63 -1.29 9.02 13.57
C PRO A 63 -0.80 8.87 12.11
N GLY A 64 -1.59 8.28 11.23
CA GLY A 64 -1.20 8.00 9.85
C GLY A 64 -1.48 9.16 8.88
N PHE A 65 -0.63 9.35 7.88
CA PHE A 65 -0.81 10.35 6.81
C PHE A 65 0.08 10.09 5.58
N ASP A 66 -0.20 10.81 4.49
CA ASP A 66 0.46 10.73 3.17
C ASP A 66 0.36 9.33 2.52
N PRO A 67 -0.86 8.81 2.27
CA PRO A 67 -1.02 7.55 1.55
C PRO A 67 -0.47 7.67 0.13
N ARG A 68 0.21 6.63 -0.36
CA ARG A 68 0.75 6.58 -1.73
C ARG A 68 0.35 5.30 -2.46
N GLY A 69 0.58 4.15 -1.83
CA GLY A 69 0.17 2.86 -2.40
C GLY A 69 -1.27 2.49 -2.06
N VAL A 70 -1.90 1.68 -2.91
CA VAL A 70 -3.13 0.97 -2.57
C VAL A 70 -3.13 -0.40 -3.25
N ASP A 71 -3.44 -1.44 -2.49
CA ASP A 71 -3.64 -2.79 -3.01
C ASP A 71 -4.64 -3.55 -2.12
N ILE A 72 -5.18 -4.67 -2.59
CA ILE A 72 -6.28 -5.37 -1.92
C ILE A 72 -5.96 -6.86 -1.80
N ASP A 73 -6.17 -7.40 -0.60
CA ASP A 73 -5.98 -8.83 -0.36
C ASP A 73 -7.13 -9.67 -0.96
N SER A 74 -6.97 -10.99 -0.96
CA SER A 74 -7.98 -11.91 -1.50
C SER A 74 -9.28 -11.97 -0.68
N ASN A 75 -9.33 -11.29 0.47
CA ASN A 75 -10.51 -11.17 1.33
C ASN A 75 -11.21 -9.81 1.18
N GLY A 76 -10.71 -8.92 0.32
CA GLY A 76 -11.24 -7.56 0.15
C GLY A 76 -10.77 -6.54 1.20
N VAL A 77 -9.74 -6.85 1.99
CA VAL A 77 -9.11 -5.87 2.88
C VAL A 77 -8.17 -5.00 2.06
N VAL A 78 -8.36 -3.70 2.13
CA VAL A 78 -7.55 -2.71 1.42
C VAL A 78 -6.32 -2.39 2.25
N TRP A 79 -5.17 -2.30 1.62
CA TRP A 79 -3.89 -1.98 2.24
C TRP A 79 -3.29 -0.72 1.60
N THR A 80 -2.73 0.16 2.40
CA THR A 80 -2.11 1.41 1.93
C THR A 80 -0.87 1.78 2.74
N ALA A 81 0.24 2.02 2.05
CA ALA A 81 1.45 2.58 2.65
C ALA A 81 1.27 4.08 2.92
N LEU A 82 1.56 4.50 4.15
CA LEU A 82 1.45 5.87 4.64
C LEU A 82 2.86 6.47 4.73
N ALA A 83 3.26 7.14 3.66
CA ALA A 83 4.65 7.36 3.31
C ALA A 83 5.39 8.28 4.29
N ALA A 84 4.71 9.28 4.85
CA ALA A 84 5.33 10.25 5.74
C ALA A 84 5.13 9.93 7.25
N SER A 85 4.43 8.84 7.57
CA SER A 85 4.21 8.37 8.95
C SER A 85 4.85 7.01 9.26
N SER A 86 5.49 6.40 8.26
CA SER A 86 6.09 5.06 8.31
C SER A 86 5.13 3.96 8.78
N HIS A 87 3.86 4.06 8.39
CA HIS A 87 2.87 3.02 8.61
C HIS A 87 2.54 2.28 7.32
N LEU A 88 2.14 1.03 7.46
CA LEU A 88 1.24 0.36 6.53
C LEU A 88 -0.11 0.26 7.23
N ALA A 89 -1.18 0.62 6.55
CA ALA A 89 -2.52 0.57 7.10
C ALA A 89 -3.36 -0.47 6.35
N SER A 90 -4.22 -1.15 7.09
CA SER A 90 -5.33 -1.93 6.54
C SER A 90 -6.64 -1.19 6.75
N PHE A 91 -7.57 -1.37 5.82
CA PHE A 91 -8.94 -0.88 5.89
C PHE A 91 -9.91 -1.98 5.48
N ASP A 92 -10.83 -2.32 6.38
CA ASP A 92 -11.89 -3.30 6.14
C ASP A 92 -13.26 -2.62 6.20
N VAL A 93 -13.83 -2.37 5.01
CA VAL A 93 -15.13 -1.69 4.88
C VAL A 93 -16.29 -2.46 5.51
N ARG A 94 -16.15 -3.78 5.70
CA ARG A 94 -17.20 -4.63 6.31
C ARG A 94 -17.35 -4.36 7.81
N LYS A 95 -16.35 -3.73 8.44
CA LYS A 95 -16.41 -3.32 9.84
C LYS A 95 -17.17 -2.00 10.03
N CYS A 96 -17.40 -1.25 8.95
CA CYS A 96 -18.06 0.03 9.00
C CYS A 96 -19.53 -0.09 9.42
N LYS A 97 -19.94 0.66 10.42
CA LYS A 97 -21.35 0.70 10.88
C LYS A 97 -22.16 1.82 10.23
N ASP A 98 -21.49 2.85 9.75
CA ASP A 98 -22.11 4.11 9.28
C ASP A 98 -21.53 4.50 7.92
N LEU A 99 -22.02 3.82 6.88
CA LEU A 99 -21.59 4.00 5.49
C LEU A 99 -22.46 4.99 4.70
N ASN A 100 -23.61 5.39 5.26
CA ASN A 100 -24.59 6.25 4.64
C ASN A 100 -25.08 7.28 5.66
N GLY A 101 -24.89 8.57 5.38
CA GLY A 101 -25.42 9.61 6.27
C GLY A 101 -24.98 11.02 5.89
N PRO A 102 -25.78 12.05 6.22
CA PRO A 102 -25.57 13.42 5.74
C PRO A 102 -24.46 14.19 6.45
N ALA A 103 -23.89 13.66 7.54
CA ALA A 103 -23.01 14.41 8.43
C ALA A 103 -21.50 14.23 8.17
N LYS A 104 -21.08 13.43 7.17
CA LYS A 104 -19.69 12.95 7.06
C LYS A 104 -19.13 12.96 5.64
N THR A 105 -19.28 14.08 4.94
CA THR A 105 -18.63 14.29 3.63
C THR A 105 -17.11 14.42 3.72
N ASP A 106 -16.57 14.60 4.92
CA ASP A 106 -15.14 14.73 5.16
C ASP A 106 -14.39 13.39 5.25
N GLY A 107 -15.10 12.26 5.15
CA GLY A 107 -14.53 10.92 5.20
C GLY A 107 -14.19 10.42 6.61
N SER A 108 -14.55 11.13 7.68
CA SER A 108 -14.21 10.75 9.05
C SER A 108 -14.96 9.52 9.60
N GLN A 109 -15.87 8.95 8.83
CA GLN A 109 -16.59 7.71 9.15
C GLN A 109 -15.70 6.47 9.13
N CYS A 110 -16.22 5.38 9.70
CA CYS A 110 -15.59 4.07 9.70
C CYS A 110 -14.16 4.04 10.25
N LYS A 111 -13.92 4.72 11.38
CA LYS A 111 -12.64 4.61 12.09
C LYS A 111 -12.35 3.16 12.52
N GLU A 112 -13.39 2.41 12.83
CA GLU A 112 -13.34 0.99 13.18
C GLU A 112 -12.87 0.06 12.06
N GLY A 113 -12.89 0.53 10.80
CA GLY A 113 -12.36 -0.22 9.66
C GLY A 113 -10.84 -0.17 9.56
N TRP A 114 -10.19 0.83 10.16
CA TRP A 114 -8.76 1.07 10.03
C TRP A 114 -7.93 0.29 11.06
N THR A 115 -6.75 -0.15 10.66
CA THR A 115 -5.69 -0.60 11.58
C THR A 115 -4.34 -0.18 11.01
N LEU A 116 -3.54 0.52 11.80
CA LEU A 116 -2.23 1.06 11.41
C LEU A 116 -1.11 0.23 12.03
N TYR A 117 -0.10 -0.08 11.22
CA TYR A 117 1.09 -0.85 11.60
C TYR A 117 2.33 -0.02 11.32
N GLN A 118 3.00 0.47 12.36
CA GLN A 118 4.21 1.27 12.20
C GLN A 118 5.42 0.36 12.01
N THR A 119 6.35 0.75 11.15
CA THR A 119 7.64 0.07 11.01
C THR A 119 8.60 0.46 12.13
N THR A 120 9.61 -0.37 12.37
CA THR A 120 10.56 -0.23 13.49
C THR A 120 11.83 0.54 13.11
N GLY A 121 11.75 1.38 12.06
CA GLY A 121 12.89 2.15 11.56
C GLY A 121 13.45 3.18 12.57
N PRO A 122 14.66 3.70 12.31
CA PRO A 122 15.28 4.70 13.17
C PRO A 122 14.44 5.99 13.20
N LYS A 123 14.50 6.71 14.33
CA LYS A 123 13.79 7.97 14.55
C LYS A 123 14.78 9.12 14.69
N LEU A 124 14.42 10.30 14.18
CA LEU A 124 15.20 11.51 14.39
C LEU A 124 14.89 12.14 15.75
N LYS A 125 15.84 12.93 16.29
CA LYS A 125 15.64 13.64 17.55
C LYS A 125 14.44 14.59 17.45
N GLY A 126 13.51 14.52 18.40
CA GLY A 126 12.35 15.40 18.48
C GLY A 126 11.11 14.89 17.75
N THR A 127 11.10 13.66 17.25
CA THR A 127 9.92 13.00 16.68
C THR A 127 9.87 11.53 17.07
N ASP A 128 8.64 11.01 17.23
CA ASP A 128 8.40 9.58 17.41
C ASP A 128 8.10 8.85 16.09
N ILE A 129 8.11 9.56 14.96
CA ILE A 129 7.89 8.99 13.63
C ILE A 129 9.21 8.44 13.08
N PRO A 130 9.27 7.17 12.64
CA PRO A 130 10.43 6.63 11.96
C PRO A 130 10.78 7.42 10.69
N ALA A 131 12.04 7.36 10.28
CA ALA A 131 12.54 8.08 9.10
C ALA A 131 12.33 7.30 7.79
N ASP A 132 11.72 6.11 7.84
CA ASP A 132 11.52 5.30 6.65
C ASP A 132 10.33 5.81 5.83
N PHE A 133 10.53 5.87 4.52
CA PHE A 133 9.57 6.38 3.56
C PHE A 133 8.96 5.21 2.81
N HIS A 134 7.64 5.03 2.95
CA HIS A 134 6.92 3.95 2.28
C HIS A 134 6.20 4.46 1.04
N TYR A 135 6.91 4.53 -0.09
CA TYR A 135 6.35 5.06 -1.34
C TYR A 135 5.20 4.22 -1.89
N TYR A 136 5.22 2.90 -1.73
CA TYR A 136 4.15 2.03 -2.23
C TYR A 136 3.97 0.77 -1.38
N ASN A 137 2.90 0.04 -1.65
CA ASN A 137 2.62 -1.27 -1.06
C ASN A 137 2.06 -2.24 -2.10
N TRP A 138 2.12 -3.52 -1.79
CA TRP A 138 1.61 -4.62 -2.60
C TRP A 138 1.21 -5.77 -1.68
N VAL A 139 0.22 -6.58 -2.06
CA VAL A 139 -0.22 -7.73 -1.28
C VAL A 139 0.08 -9.03 -2.02
N ASP A 140 0.86 -9.89 -1.37
CA ASP A 140 1.18 -11.23 -1.86
C ASP A 140 -0.01 -12.20 -1.71
N ARG A 141 -1.02 -12.05 -2.57
CA ARG A 141 -2.23 -12.89 -2.55
C ARG A 141 -1.94 -14.38 -2.75
N PHE A 142 -0.83 -14.72 -3.40
CA PHE A 142 -0.57 -16.08 -3.88
C PHE A 142 0.60 -16.78 -3.18
N ASN A 143 1.12 -16.22 -2.08
CA ASN A 143 2.27 -16.76 -1.35
C ASN A 143 3.48 -16.96 -2.28
N ILE A 144 3.80 -15.94 -3.07
CA ILE A 144 4.96 -15.87 -3.96
C ILE A 144 6.24 -15.79 -3.15
N SER A 145 6.22 -15.03 -2.06
CA SER A 145 7.33 -14.83 -1.13
C SER A 145 7.62 -16.02 -0.23
N GLY A 146 6.65 -16.94 -0.04
CA GLY A 146 6.74 -18.01 0.96
C GLY A 146 6.41 -17.56 2.39
N LEU A 147 6.06 -16.29 2.61
CA LEU A 147 5.73 -15.73 3.92
C LEU A 147 4.24 -15.85 4.30
N GLY A 148 3.44 -16.50 3.46
CA GLY A 148 1.99 -16.63 3.63
C GLY A 148 1.21 -16.00 2.46
N ALA A 149 0.00 -16.50 2.23
CA ALA A 149 -0.93 -15.84 1.32
C ALA A 149 -1.50 -14.58 1.99
N ASN A 150 -1.80 -13.58 1.18
CA ASN A 150 -2.25 -12.25 1.60
C ASN A 150 -1.25 -11.49 2.47
N THR A 151 0.05 -11.80 2.39
CA THR A 151 1.08 -11.06 3.13
C THR A 151 1.22 -9.65 2.54
N PRO A 152 0.93 -8.58 3.29
CA PRO A 152 1.06 -7.23 2.80
C PRO A 152 2.52 -6.75 2.91
N PHE A 153 3.00 -6.14 1.83
CA PHE A 153 4.34 -5.58 1.72
C PHE A 153 4.29 -4.06 1.61
N ALA A 154 5.26 -3.37 2.21
CA ALA A 154 5.58 -1.98 1.93
C ALA A 154 6.98 -1.88 1.33
N THR A 155 7.20 -0.89 0.46
CA THR A 155 8.57 -0.54 0.04
C THR A 155 9.24 0.26 1.16
N GLY A 156 10.36 -0.22 1.69
CA GLY A 156 11.22 0.57 2.58
C GLY A 156 12.15 1.43 1.74
N SER A 157 11.62 2.50 1.13
CA SER A 157 12.34 3.28 0.13
C SER A 157 13.58 3.96 0.71
N ASN A 158 13.53 4.42 1.96
CA ASN A 158 14.68 5.06 2.62
C ASN A 158 15.52 4.07 3.45
N SER A 159 15.03 2.84 3.65
CA SER A 159 15.71 1.80 4.43
C SER A 159 16.35 0.70 3.58
N ASP A 160 16.41 0.93 2.27
CA ASP A 160 16.91 0.00 1.26
C ASP A 160 16.32 -1.41 1.40
N SER A 161 14.99 -1.51 1.49
CA SER A 161 14.33 -2.78 1.78
C SER A 161 12.95 -2.98 1.16
N LEU A 162 12.52 -4.24 1.15
CA LEU A 162 11.10 -4.60 1.11
C LEU A 162 10.70 -5.07 2.50
N LEU A 163 9.53 -4.64 2.95
CA LEU A 163 9.04 -4.89 4.30
C LEU A 163 7.78 -5.75 4.22
N ALA A 164 7.85 -7.00 4.67
CA ALA A 164 6.68 -7.87 4.77
C ALA A 164 6.12 -7.79 6.19
N LEU A 165 4.83 -7.52 6.33
CA LEU A 165 4.15 -7.49 7.63
C LEU A 165 3.43 -8.82 7.87
N ASN A 166 3.55 -9.37 9.07
CA ASN A 166 2.60 -10.34 9.60
C ASN A 166 1.52 -9.59 10.41
N PRO A 167 0.28 -9.43 9.90
CA PRO A 167 -0.73 -8.63 10.60
C PRO A 167 -1.17 -9.22 11.95
N GLY A 168 -1.04 -10.54 12.13
CA GLY A 168 -1.42 -11.25 13.34
C GLY A 168 -0.42 -11.05 14.48
N THR A 169 0.88 -11.13 14.20
CA THR A 169 1.94 -10.90 15.20
C THR A 169 2.43 -9.45 15.25
N LYS A 170 2.10 -8.64 14.23
CA LYS A 170 2.61 -7.27 14.00
C LYS A 170 4.11 -7.20 13.77
N GLU A 171 4.73 -8.32 13.44
CA GLU A 171 6.17 -8.40 13.16
C GLU A 171 6.46 -8.07 11.69
N TRP A 172 7.64 -7.47 11.49
CA TRP A 172 8.13 -7.07 10.18
C TRP A 172 9.32 -7.93 9.77
N VAL A 173 9.24 -8.55 8.60
CA VAL A 173 10.37 -9.18 7.93
C VAL A 173 10.98 -8.17 6.95
N THR A 174 12.25 -7.84 7.13
CA THR A 174 12.97 -6.88 6.28
C THR A 174 13.85 -7.62 5.28
N LEU A 175 13.56 -7.47 3.98
CA LEU A 175 14.36 -8.02 2.89
C LEU A 175 15.29 -6.92 2.36
N ARG A 176 16.60 -7.06 2.58
CA ARG A 176 17.61 -6.07 2.16
C ARG A 176 18.43 -6.55 0.98
N VAL A 177 18.87 -5.59 0.18
CA VAL A 177 19.94 -5.79 -0.80
C VAL A 177 21.27 -5.37 -0.18
N PRO A 178 22.32 -6.20 -0.23
CA PRO A 178 23.61 -5.85 0.36
C PRO A 178 24.27 -4.64 -0.29
N TYR A 179 24.94 -3.82 0.52
CA TYR A 179 25.92 -2.84 0.05
C TYR A 179 27.05 -3.54 -0.75
N PRO A 180 27.63 -2.93 -1.81
CA PRO A 180 27.38 -1.60 -2.36
C PRO A 180 26.33 -1.57 -3.48
N LEU A 181 25.49 -2.60 -3.59
CA LEU A 181 24.56 -2.66 -4.71
C LEU A 181 23.52 -1.52 -4.63
N GLY A 182 23.18 -1.07 -3.41
CA GLY A 182 22.12 -0.09 -3.13
C GLY A 182 20.73 -0.60 -3.49
N PHE A 183 19.67 -0.02 -2.90
CA PHE A 183 18.31 -0.41 -3.24
C PHE A 183 17.22 0.59 -2.84
N TYR A 184 16.92 1.54 -3.72
CA TYR A 184 15.80 2.46 -3.49
C TYR A 184 14.54 2.00 -4.24
N SER A 185 13.65 1.23 -3.60
CA SER A 185 12.43 0.72 -4.25
C SER A 185 11.24 1.67 -4.10
N ARG A 186 10.46 1.81 -5.17
CA ARG A 186 9.19 2.55 -5.20
C ARG A 186 8.01 1.70 -5.69
N GLY A 187 8.27 0.44 -6.03
CA GLY A 187 7.28 -0.48 -6.52
C GLY A 187 7.83 -1.88 -6.48
N MET A 188 6.96 -2.83 -6.21
CA MET A 188 7.28 -4.24 -6.26
C MET A 188 6.06 -5.04 -6.69
N ASP A 189 6.32 -6.23 -7.23
CA ASP A 189 5.29 -7.21 -7.53
C ASP A 189 5.87 -8.62 -7.41
N GLY A 190 5.02 -9.63 -7.45
CA GLY A 190 5.39 -11.03 -7.51
C GLY A 190 5.14 -11.62 -8.89
N ARG A 191 5.97 -12.59 -9.28
CA ARG A 191 5.73 -13.39 -10.48
C ARG A 191 5.88 -14.87 -10.17
N ILE A 192 4.94 -15.66 -10.69
CA ILE A 192 5.01 -17.13 -10.72
C ILE A 192 5.32 -17.52 -12.16
N ASP A 193 6.56 -17.95 -12.40
CA ASP A 193 7.06 -18.44 -13.68
C ASP A 193 6.64 -19.90 -13.93
N ASP A 194 6.65 -20.72 -12.87
CA ASP A 194 6.19 -22.11 -12.91
C ASP A 194 5.54 -22.47 -11.57
N PRO A 195 4.21 -22.73 -11.52
CA PRO A 195 3.54 -23.09 -10.27
C PRO A 195 4.04 -24.42 -9.69
N ASN A 196 4.64 -25.30 -10.50
CA ASN A 196 5.10 -26.63 -10.11
C ASN A 196 6.57 -26.67 -9.69
N ALA A 197 7.36 -25.62 -9.94
CA ALA A 197 8.79 -25.56 -9.58
C ALA A 197 9.05 -25.10 -8.13
N GLY A 198 8.03 -25.10 -7.26
CA GLY A 198 8.15 -24.69 -5.87
C GLY A 198 8.66 -23.25 -5.71
N TRP A 199 9.64 -23.04 -4.82
CA TRP A 199 10.25 -21.73 -4.57
C TRP A 199 11.09 -21.21 -5.74
N LYS A 200 11.54 -22.09 -6.64
CA LYS A 200 12.34 -21.70 -7.82
C LYS A 200 11.49 -21.08 -8.93
N GLY A 201 10.24 -21.50 -9.04
CA GLY A 201 9.29 -21.02 -10.05
C GLY A 201 8.61 -19.71 -9.67
N ARG A 202 9.02 -19.04 -8.59
CA ARG A 202 8.40 -17.80 -8.11
C ARG A 202 9.46 -16.85 -7.58
N ALA A 203 9.19 -15.56 -7.67
CA ALA A 203 10.04 -14.51 -7.11
C ALA A 203 9.30 -13.19 -6.95
N LEU A 204 9.78 -12.38 -6.01
CA LEU A 204 9.44 -10.96 -5.96
C LEU A 204 10.39 -10.18 -6.87
N TRP A 205 9.86 -9.14 -7.50
CA TRP A 205 10.58 -8.24 -8.36
C TRP A 205 10.33 -6.81 -7.91
N ALA A 206 11.39 -6.05 -7.68
CA ALA A 206 11.29 -4.66 -7.27
C ALA A 206 12.13 -3.77 -8.18
N ASN A 207 11.63 -2.58 -8.46
CA ASN A 207 12.41 -1.61 -9.20
C ASN A 207 13.49 -0.99 -8.30
N TYR A 208 14.57 -0.50 -8.92
CA TYR A 208 15.39 0.55 -8.32
C TYR A 208 14.93 1.89 -8.90
N GLY A 209 14.12 2.62 -8.13
CA GLY A 209 13.34 3.77 -8.57
C GLY A 209 13.94 5.15 -8.25
N THR A 210 15.25 5.28 -8.00
CA THR A 210 15.85 6.61 -7.83
C THR A 210 15.87 7.38 -9.15
N HIS A 211 15.61 8.68 -9.11
CA HIS A 211 15.66 9.54 -10.31
C HIS A 211 17.10 9.79 -10.78
N PHE A 212 18.05 9.84 -9.85
CA PHE A 212 19.43 10.25 -10.10
C PHE A 212 20.38 9.07 -9.90
N VAL A 213 20.25 8.04 -10.75
CA VAL A 213 21.05 6.80 -10.67
C VAL A 213 22.56 7.01 -10.81
N TRP A 214 23.02 8.19 -11.21
CA TRP A 214 24.45 8.53 -11.27
C TRP A 214 25.00 9.19 -10.00
N HIS A 215 24.15 9.44 -8.98
CA HIS A 215 24.55 9.96 -7.66
C HIS A 215 24.70 8.85 -6.60
N ILE A 216 24.65 7.58 -6.99
CA ILE A 216 24.86 6.43 -6.11
C ILE A 216 26.22 5.77 -6.38
N GLU A 217 26.55 4.72 -5.64
CA GLU A 217 27.73 3.88 -5.88
C GLU A 217 27.81 3.46 -7.36
N GLY A 218 29.01 3.60 -7.95
CA GLY A 218 29.26 3.41 -9.38
C GLY A 218 29.25 4.70 -10.22
N GLY A 219 28.61 5.77 -9.76
CA GLY A 219 28.71 7.11 -10.34
C GLY A 219 28.18 7.23 -11.78
N LYS A 220 28.82 8.09 -12.58
CA LYS A 220 28.42 8.35 -13.98
C LYS A 220 28.48 7.06 -14.80
N GLY A 221 27.36 6.70 -15.41
CA GLY A 221 27.22 5.47 -16.23
C GLY A 221 26.44 4.35 -15.53
N THR A 222 26.17 4.48 -14.23
CA THR A 222 25.25 3.57 -13.53
C THR A 222 23.86 3.59 -14.17
N LYS A 223 23.31 2.39 -14.40
CA LYS A 223 21.97 2.19 -14.98
C LYS A 223 20.97 1.76 -13.92
N GLY A 224 19.69 1.97 -14.21
CA GLY A 224 18.62 1.37 -13.42
C GLY A 224 18.68 -0.16 -13.46
N LYS A 225 18.16 -0.79 -12.41
CA LYS A 225 18.09 -2.26 -12.29
C LYS A 225 16.74 -2.69 -11.74
N ILE A 226 16.41 -3.95 -11.99
CA ILE A 226 15.32 -4.66 -11.34
C ILE A 226 15.97 -5.69 -10.41
N VAL A 227 15.51 -5.75 -9.17
CA VAL A 227 16.02 -6.69 -8.17
C VAL A 227 15.06 -7.86 -8.04
N LYS A 228 15.58 -9.08 -8.20
CA LYS A 228 14.85 -10.33 -7.98
C LYS A 228 15.12 -10.84 -6.57
N PHE A 229 14.08 -10.99 -5.76
CA PHE A 229 14.14 -11.73 -4.50
C PHE A 229 13.54 -13.10 -4.70
N GLN A 230 14.38 -14.13 -4.62
CA GLN A 230 13.94 -15.52 -4.61
C GLN A 230 14.15 -16.08 -3.21
N VAL A 231 13.04 -16.32 -2.51
CA VAL A 231 13.05 -16.74 -1.10
C VAL A 231 13.05 -18.26 -1.04
N ARG A 232 14.03 -18.83 -0.31
CA ARG A 232 14.11 -20.27 -0.09
C ARG A 232 13.26 -20.67 1.13
N PRO A 233 12.68 -21.87 1.14
CA PRO A 233 11.96 -22.37 2.31
C PRO A 233 12.90 -22.66 3.49
N ASP A 234 14.15 -23.02 3.19
CA ASP A 234 15.19 -23.29 4.19
C ASP A 234 16.60 -23.03 3.60
N PRO A 235 17.64 -22.90 4.44
CA PRO A 235 19.00 -22.61 3.97
C PRO A 235 19.64 -23.70 3.08
N LEU A 236 19.15 -24.95 3.15
CA LEU A 236 19.70 -26.10 2.43
C LEU A 236 18.97 -26.39 1.11
N ALA A 237 17.85 -25.71 0.84
CA ALA A 237 17.10 -25.84 -0.40
C ALA A 237 18.00 -25.58 -1.64
N ARG A 238 18.01 -26.55 -2.57
CA ARG A 238 18.83 -26.53 -3.80
C ARG A 238 17.99 -26.34 -5.03
#